data_AF-A0A139XFC4-F1
#
_entry.id   AF-A0A139XFC4-F1
#
_cell.length_a   1.000
_cell.length_b   1.000
_cell.length_c   1.000
_cell.angle_alpha   90.00
_cell.angle_beta   90.00
_cell.angle_gamma   90.00
#
_symmetry.space_group_name_H-M   'P 1'
#
loop_
_entity.id
_entity.type
_entity.pdbx_description
1 polymer ?
#
loop_
_entity_poly.entity_id
_entity_poly.type
_entity_poly.pdbx_seq_one_letter_code
_entity_poly.pdbx_strand_id
1 'polypeptide(L)'
;MDTYDRRCQLGASRRRLEDAQALHSHKRWTGAIYLGGYAIECSLKSLICNKEGNKSNFKDTSIFQKGLQGASLHNLTFLLESLPTVQRTIALDRTGTYKEAWKVVSSLWRNDELRYSDKSGEEKDSQKFLDSVQILHRFLLDKQGEIS
;
A
#
# COMPACT_ATOMS: atom_id res chain seq x y z
N MET A 1 -14.03 6.17 15.65
CA MET A 1 -12.84 5.37 15.30
C MET A 1 -11.85 6.31 14.64
N ASP A 2 -10.63 6.42 15.16
CA ASP A 2 -9.60 7.26 14.52
C ASP A 2 -9.02 6.53 13.31
N THR A 3 -9.23 7.07 12.13
CA THR A 3 -8.76 6.47 10.87
C THR A 3 -7.23 6.47 10.75
N TYR A 4 -6.51 7.23 11.57
CA TYR A 4 -5.05 7.26 11.61
C TYR A 4 -4.45 6.32 12.67
N ASP A 5 -5.26 5.67 13.50
CA ASP A 5 -4.79 4.64 14.43
C ASP A 5 -4.09 3.51 13.66
N ARG A 6 -2.91 3.09 14.14
CA ARG A 6 -2.08 2.06 13.51
C ARG A 6 -2.84 0.75 13.30
N ARG A 7 -3.61 0.30 14.29
CA ARG A 7 -4.37 -0.95 14.20
C ARG A 7 -5.52 -0.81 13.20
N CYS A 8 -6.11 0.38 13.11
CA CYS A 8 -7.10 0.68 12.07
C CYS A 8 -6.49 0.62 10.67
N GLN A 9 -5.30 1.22 10.48
CA GLN A 9 -4.56 1.14 9.22
C GLN A 9 -4.17 -0.31 8.88
N LEU A 10 -3.65 -1.08 9.83
CA LEU A 10 -3.32 -2.48 9.62
C LEU A 10 -4.55 -3.35 9.29
N GLY A 11 -5.65 -3.18 10.02
CA GLY A 11 -6.90 -3.89 9.73
C GLY A 11 -7.50 -3.49 8.38
N ALA A 12 -7.39 -2.20 8.01
CA ALA A 12 -7.81 -1.72 6.70
C ALA A 12 -6.96 -2.32 5.59
N SER A 13 -5.64 -2.46 5.76
CA SER A 13 -4.77 -3.02 4.72
C SER A 13 -5.20 -4.43 4.30
N ARG A 14 -5.50 -5.29 5.29
CA ARG A 14 -5.99 -6.67 5.07
C ARG A 14 -7.34 -6.67 4.34
N ARG A 15 -8.33 -5.93 4.85
CA ARG A 15 -9.66 -5.83 4.23
C ARG A 15 -9.60 -5.24 2.81
N ARG A 16 -8.74 -4.26 2.56
CA ARG A 16 -8.58 -3.68 1.21
C ARG A 16 -8.01 -4.68 0.21
N LEU A 17 -7.13 -5.58 0.64
CA LEU A 17 -6.66 -6.67 -0.22
C LEU A 17 -7.79 -7.67 -0.52
N GLU A 18 -8.54 -8.09 0.49
CA GLU A 18 -9.70 -8.97 0.32
C GLU A 18 -10.75 -8.36 -0.62
N ASP A 19 -11.11 -7.09 -0.39
CA ASP A 19 -12.05 -6.35 -1.24
C ASP A 19 -11.51 -6.26 -2.69
N ALA A 20 -10.22 -6.02 -2.87
CA ALA A 20 -9.60 -5.93 -4.19
C ALA A 20 -9.65 -7.27 -4.95
N GLN A 21 -9.40 -8.39 -4.26
CA GLN A 21 -9.53 -9.73 -4.82
C GLN A 21 -10.98 -10.04 -5.21
N ALA A 22 -11.95 -9.69 -4.37
CA ALA A 22 -13.37 -9.86 -4.67
C ALA A 22 -13.82 -9.02 -5.87
N LEU A 23 -13.33 -7.78 -6.00
CA LEU A 23 -13.61 -6.95 -7.17
C LEU A 23 -13.04 -7.54 -8.46
N HIS A 24 -11.82 -8.06 -8.41
CA HIS A 24 -11.21 -8.72 -9.56
C HIS A 24 -12.03 -9.93 -10.02
N SER A 25 -12.46 -10.79 -9.10
CA SER A 25 -13.29 -11.96 -9.45
C SER A 25 -14.64 -11.59 -10.08
N HIS A 26 -15.12 -10.37 -9.83
CA HIS A 26 -16.35 -9.82 -10.42
C HIS A 26 -16.07 -8.90 -11.62
N LYS A 27 -14.88 -8.98 -12.22
CA LYS A 27 -14.48 -8.20 -13.42
C LYS A 27 -14.50 -6.68 -13.21
N ARG A 28 -14.40 -6.23 -11.95
CA ARG A 28 -14.28 -4.81 -11.57
C ARG A 28 -12.81 -4.43 -11.45
N TRP A 29 -12.05 -4.57 -12.54
CA TRP A 29 -10.58 -4.53 -12.53
C TRP A 29 -9.99 -3.18 -12.09
N THR A 30 -10.52 -2.06 -12.59
CA THR A 30 -10.14 -0.71 -12.11
C THR A 30 -10.37 -0.57 -10.60
N GLY A 31 -11.51 -1.06 -10.11
CA GLY A 31 -11.82 -1.04 -8.67
C GLY A 31 -10.88 -1.93 -7.85
N ALA A 32 -10.50 -3.09 -8.39
CA ALA A 32 -9.52 -3.98 -7.77
C ALA A 32 -8.14 -3.31 -7.65
N ILE A 33 -7.65 -2.67 -8.71
CA ILE A 33 -6.40 -1.91 -8.68
C ILE A 33 -6.49 -0.77 -7.66
N TYR A 34 -7.61 -0.03 -7.67
CA TYR A 34 -7.85 1.07 -6.76
C TYR A 34 -7.76 0.63 -5.29
N LEU A 35 -8.50 -0.41 -4.88
CA LEU A 35 -8.47 -0.91 -3.50
C LEU A 35 -7.16 -1.61 -3.15
N GLY A 36 -6.54 -2.33 -4.08
CA GLY A 36 -5.24 -2.98 -3.85
C GLY A 36 -4.13 -1.98 -3.53
N GLY A 37 -4.13 -0.80 -4.15
CA GLY A 37 -3.17 0.24 -3.77
C GLY A 37 -3.43 0.85 -2.39
N TYR A 38 -4.69 0.96 -1.94
CA TYR A 38 -4.98 1.31 -0.54
C TYR A 38 -4.50 0.25 0.44
N ALA A 39 -4.48 -1.03 0.07
CA ALA A 39 -3.88 -2.06 0.92
C ALA A 39 -2.41 -1.74 1.19
N ILE A 40 -1.65 -1.35 0.16
CA ILE A 40 -0.25 -0.94 0.29
C ILE A 40 -0.12 0.36 1.08
N GLU A 41 -0.91 1.40 0.77
CA GLU A 41 -0.92 2.67 1.51
C GLU A 41 -1.11 2.45 3.02
N CYS A 42 -2.14 1.69 3.38
CA CYS A 42 -2.48 1.39 4.77
C CYS A 42 -1.37 0.56 5.47
N SER A 43 -0.79 -0.42 4.77
CA SER A 43 0.30 -1.22 5.32
C SER A 43 1.57 -0.39 5.57
N LEU A 44 1.90 0.56 4.69
CA LEU A 44 3.01 1.50 4.85
C LEU A 44 2.76 2.43 6.04
N LYS A 45 1.56 3.03 6.14
CA LYS A 45 1.21 3.89 7.28
C LYS A 45 1.33 3.17 8.62
N SER A 46 0.84 1.93 8.70
CA SER A 46 1.03 1.09 9.90
C SER A 46 2.51 0.80 10.18
N LEU A 47 3.28 0.46 9.14
CA LEU A 47 4.71 0.15 9.28
C LEU A 47 5.52 1.37 9.76
N ILE A 48 5.20 2.57 9.29
CA ILE A 48 5.84 3.81 9.75
C ILE A 48 5.60 4.01 11.25
N CYS A 49 4.35 3.84 11.71
CA CYS A 49 4.04 3.88 13.14
C CYS A 49 4.85 2.83 13.93
N ASN A 50 4.98 1.61 13.41
CA ASN A 50 5.77 0.55 14.04
C ASN A 50 7.26 0.92 14.14
N LYS A 51 7.86 1.45 13.07
CA LYS A 51 9.29 1.79 13.02
C LYS A 51 9.66 3.03 13.81
N GLU A 52 8.74 3.97 14.00
CA GLU A 52 8.94 5.14 14.85
C GLU A 52 8.59 4.87 16.33
N GLY A 53 8.99 3.72 16.87
CA GLY A 53 8.80 3.40 18.29
C GLY A 53 7.38 2.94 18.65
N ASN A 54 6.71 2.20 17.76
CA ASN A 54 5.37 1.66 17.99
C ASN A 54 4.31 2.71 18.33
N LYS A 55 4.33 3.85 17.64
CA LYS A 55 3.28 4.88 17.78
C LYS A 55 1.90 4.28 17.53
N SER A 56 0.93 4.69 18.34
CA SER A 56 -0.47 4.26 18.20
C SER A 56 -1.16 4.95 17.03
N ASN A 57 -0.70 6.14 16.62
CA ASN A 57 -1.35 6.95 15.60
C ASN A 57 -0.33 7.45 14.55
N PHE A 58 -0.74 7.43 13.29
CA PHE A 58 0.07 7.95 12.19
C PHE A 58 0.32 9.46 12.30
N LYS A 59 -0.60 10.20 12.92
CA LYS A 59 -0.43 11.65 13.16
C LYS A 59 0.72 11.99 14.11
N ASP A 60 1.12 11.03 14.95
CA ASP A 60 2.22 11.19 15.89
C ASP A 60 3.58 10.95 15.21
N THR A 61 3.59 10.50 13.95
CA THR A 61 4.82 10.20 13.21
C THR A 61 5.55 11.48 12.79
N SER A 62 6.88 11.39 12.69
CA SER A 62 7.73 12.53 12.35
C SER A 62 7.39 13.09 10.97
N ILE A 63 7.00 12.23 10.02
CA ILE A 63 6.61 12.66 8.68
C ILE A 63 5.29 13.44 8.66
N PHE A 64 4.32 13.06 9.51
CA PHE A 64 3.06 13.79 9.61
C PHE A 64 3.30 15.15 10.27
N GLN A 65 4.09 15.19 11.35
CA GLN A 65 4.44 16.42 12.06
C GLN A 65 5.29 17.38 11.22
N LYS A 66 6.12 16.86 10.31
CA LYS A 66 6.91 17.66 9.34
C LYS A 66 6.08 18.21 8.17
N GLY A 67 4.77 17.98 8.16
CA GLY A 67 3.85 18.60 7.20
C GLY A 67 3.45 17.71 6.03
N LEU A 68 3.61 16.39 6.11
CA LEU A 68 2.97 15.50 5.15
C LEU A 68 1.44 15.62 5.30
N GLN A 69 0.81 16.29 4.34
CA GLN A 69 -0.62 16.63 4.38
C GLN A 69 -1.25 16.48 2.99
N GLY A 70 -2.59 16.48 2.94
CA GLY A 70 -3.36 16.47 1.69
C GLY A 70 -3.02 15.29 0.78
N ALA A 71 -2.84 15.54 -0.51
CA ALA A 71 -2.55 14.52 -1.52
C ALA A 71 -1.25 13.73 -1.22
N SER A 72 -0.25 14.36 -0.60
CA SER A 72 1.03 13.71 -0.29
C SER A 72 0.89 12.60 0.77
N LEU A 73 -0.15 12.63 1.61
CA LEU A 73 -0.47 11.55 2.56
C LEU A 73 -0.87 10.23 1.87
N HIS A 74 -1.18 10.28 0.58
CA HIS A 74 -1.64 9.15 -0.22
C HIS A 74 -0.62 8.73 -1.28
N ASN A 75 0.58 9.33 -1.26
CA ASN A 75 1.62 9.01 -2.22
C ASN A 75 2.49 7.86 -1.71
N LEU A 76 2.43 6.71 -2.38
CA LEU A 76 3.18 5.51 -1.98
C LEU A 76 4.70 5.74 -1.96
N THR A 77 5.22 6.51 -2.92
CA THR A 77 6.65 6.81 -3.00
C THR A 77 7.11 7.59 -1.78
N PHE A 78 6.41 8.66 -1.40
CA PHE A 78 6.74 9.44 -0.19
C PHE A 78 6.62 8.60 1.08
N LEU A 79 5.61 7.73 1.17
CA LEU A 79 5.48 6.82 2.31
C LEU A 79 6.65 5.82 2.37
N LEU A 80 7.10 5.26 1.24
CA LEU A 80 8.22 4.33 1.22
C LEU A 80 9.57 5.03 1.52
N GLU A 81 9.76 6.25 1.04
CA GLU A 81 10.97 7.05 1.32
C GLU A 81 11.15 7.33 2.82
N SER A 82 10.06 7.38 3.59
CA SER A 82 10.11 7.47 5.05
C SER A 82 10.60 6.19 5.74
N LEU A 83 10.77 5.10 5.00
CA LEU A 83 11.22 3.79 5.47
C LEU A 83 12.52 3.38 4.74
N PRO A 84 13.66 4.05 4.97
CA PRO A 84 14.88 3.89 4.16
C PRO A 84 15.42 2.46 4.13
N THR A 85 15.33 1.71 5.23
CA THR A 85 15.75 0.30 5.27
C THR A 85 14.86 -0.58 4.38
N VAL A 86 13.55 -0.32 4.38
CA VAL A 86 12.57 -1.06 3.56
C VAL A 86 12.77 -0.71 2.09
N GLN A 87 12.88 0.58 1.77
CA GLN A 87 13.18 1.07 0.43
C GLN A 87 14.47 0.45 -0.12
N ARG A 88 15.55 0.44 0.68
CA ARG A 88 16.82 -0.19 0.30
C ARG A 88 16.68 -1.70 0.07
N THR A 89 15.87 -2.38 0.89
CA THR A 89 15.62 -3.82 0.72
C THR A 89 14.94 -4.10 -0.62
N ILE A 90 13.94 -3.29 -0.99
CA ILE A 90 13.26 -3.41 -2.30
C ILE A 90 14.23 -3.09 -3.44
N ALA A 91 15.02 -2.02 -3.32
CA ALA A 91 15.92 -1.56 -4.37
C ALA A 91 17.07 -2.53 -4.67
N LEU A 92 17.60 -3.21 -3.64
CA LEU A 92 18.71 -4.15 -3.73
C LEU A 92 18.28 -5.61 -3.91
N ASP A 93 16.99 -5.87 -4.08
CA ASP A 93 16.47 -7.21 -4.30
C ASP A 93 17.02 -7.81 -5.61
N ARG A 94 17.94 -8.77 -5.47
CA ARG A 94 18.57 -9.47 -6.59
C ARG A 94 17.65 -10.48 -7.28
N THR A 95 16.59 -10.92 -6.61
CA THR A 95 15.61 -11.84 -7.19
C THR A 95 14.65 -11.11 -8.13
N GLY A 96 14.54 -9.78 -7.99
CA GLY A 96 13.60 -8.94 -8.73
C GLY A 96 12.16 -8.98 -8.19
N THR A 97 11.85 -9.86 -7.25
CA THR A 97 10.50 -10.07 -6.68
C THR A 97 9.88 -8.77 -6.15
N TYR A 98 10.53 -8.13 -5.18
CA TYR A 98 10.02 -6.91 -4.55
C TYR A 98 10.19 -5.70 -5.45
N LYS A 99 11.30 -5.64 -6.20
CA LYS A 99 11.60 -4.53 -7.10
C LYS A 99 10.57 -4.41 -8.22
N GLU A 100 10.26 -5.52 -8.88
CA GLU A 100 9.26 -5.52 -9.97
C GLU A 100 7.85 -5.36 -9.41
N ALA A 101 7.51 -5.97 -8.27
CA ALA A 101 6.22 -5.74 -7.62
C ALA A 101 6.02 -4.26 -7.26
N TRP A 102 7.04 -3.61 -6.70
CA TRP A 102 7.00 -2.18 -6.40
C TRP A 102 6.83 -1.34 -7.65
N LYS A 103 7.57 -1.65 -8.72
CA LYS A 103 7.44 -0.96 -10.01
C LYS A 103 6.02 -1.05 -10.57
N VAL A 104 5.40 -2.23 -10.53
CA VAL A 104 4.02 -2.43 -10.98
C VAL A 104 3.06 -1.58 -10.16
N VAL A 105 3.11 -1.71 -8.82
CA VAL A 105 2.19 -0.99 -7.93
C VAL A 105 2.32 0.52 -8.06
N SER A 106 3.55 1.04 -8.03
CA SER A 106 3.80 2.49 -8.15
C SER A 106 3.46 3.06 -9.54
N SER A 107 3.52 2.24 -10.60
CA SER A 107 3.18 2.69 -11.96
C SER A 107 1.68 2.71 -12.26
N LEU A 108 0.94 1.69 -11.78
CA LEU A 108 -0.47 1.48 -12.11
C LEU A 108 -1.39 2.17 -11.11
N TRP A 109 -0.97 2.33 -9.85
CA TRP A 109 -1.82 2.96 -8.86
C TRP A 109 -1.76 4.49 -8.94
N ARG A 110 -2.65 5.04 -9.78
CA ARG A 110 -2.89 6.48 -9.92
C ARG A 110 -4.21 6.83 -9.27
N ASN A 111 -4.18 7.17 -7.97
CA ASN A 111 -5.36 7.24 -7.10
C ASN A 111 -6.53 8.01 -7.71
N ASP A 112 -6.31 9.25 -8.16
CA ASP A 112 -7.38 10.10 -8.69
C ASP A 112 -7.92 9.61 -10.03
N GLU A 113 -7.04 9.18 -10.95
CA GLU A 113 -7.45 8.64 -12.26
C GLU A 113 -8.30 7.38 -12.09
N LEU A 114 -7.88 6.46 -11.22
CA LEU A 114 -8.61 5.21 -10.97
C LEU A 114 -9.95 5.44 -10.27
N ARG A 115 -10.01 6.41 -9.34
CA ARG A 115 -11.22 6.71 -8.56
C ARG A 115 -12.37 7.21 -9.42
N TYR A 116 -12.06 8.07 -10.39
CA TYR A 116 -13.06 8.71 -11.25
C TYR A 116 -13.17 8.07 -12.63
N SER A 117 -12.45 6.97 -12.88
CA SER A 117 -12.53 6.26 -14.15
C SER A 117 -13.90 5.57 -14.30
N ASP A 118 -14.49 5.74 -15.48
CA ASP A 118 -15.67 5.02 -15.94
C ASP A 118 -15.33 3.71 -16.67
N LYS A 119 -14.03 3.40 -16.81
CA LYS A 119 -13.55 2.21 -17.52
C LYS A 119 -13.44 1.02 -16.58
N SER A 120 -13.79 -0.15 -17.09
CA SER A 120 -13.63 -1.42 -16.36
C SER A 120 -12.18 -1.78 -16.09
N GLY A 121 -11.23 -1.29 -16.90
CA GLY A 121 -9.81 -1.66 -16.87
C GLY A 121 -9.52 -2.93 -17.68
N GLU A 122 -8.32 -3.48 -17.52
CA GLU A 122 -7.92 -4.75 -18.14
C GLU A 122 -7.69 -5.84 -17.09
N GLU A 123 -8.19 -7.05 -17.35
CA GLU A 123 -8.04 -8.20 -16.46
C GLU A 123 -6.56 -8.51 -16.18
N LYS A 124 -5.74 -8.51 -17.22
CA LYS A 124 -4.30 -8.81 -17.14
C LYS A 124 -3.57 -7.82 -16.24
N ASP A 125 -3.88 -6.53 -16.37
CA ASP A 125 -3.28 -5.49 -15.53
C ASP A 125 -3.73 -5.64 -14.08
N SER A 126 -5.02 -5.92 -13.85
CA SER A 126 -5.53 -6.15 -12.51
C SER A 126 -4.93 -7.39 -11.86
N GLN A 127 -4.79 -8.49 -12.59
CA GLN A 127 -4.15 -9.71 -12.07
C GLN A 127 -2.69 -9.43 -11.70
N LYS A 128 -1.91 -8.87 -12.62
CA LYS A 128 -0.50 -8.53 -12.39
C LYS A 128 -0.33 -7.57 -11.21
N PHE A 129 -1.25 -6.60 -11.08
CA PHE A 129 -1.27 -5.66 -9.97
C PHE A 129 -1.57 -6.37 -8.65
N LEU A 130 -2.59 -7.23 -8.59
CA LEU A 130 -2.94 -7.96 -7.37
C LEU A 130 -1.83 -8.92 -6.92
N ASP A 131 -1.16 -9.61 -7.84
CA ASP A 131 -0.01 -10.45 -7.52
C ASP A 131 1.11 -9.63 -6.87
N SER A 132 1.36 -8.43 -7.43
CA SER A 132 2.34 -7.49 -6.90
C SER A 132 1.95 -6.93 -5.53
N VAL A 133 0.66 -6.63 -5.33
CA VAL A 133 0.13 -6.19 -4.04
C VAL A 133 0.28 -7.30 -2.99
N GLN A 134 0.00 -8.57 -3.32
CA GLN A 134 0.15 -9.68 -2.37
C GLN A 134 1.61 -9.85 -1.92
N ILE A 135 2.56 -9.77 -2.85
CA ILE A 135 3.99 -9.84 -2.56
C ILE A 135 4.40 -8.71 -1.59
N LEU A 136 4.04 -7.47 -1.90
CA LEU A 136 4.43 -6.32 -1.10
C LEU A 136 3.68 -6.27 0.24
N HIS A 137 2.39 -6.56 0.26
CA HIS A 137 1.59 -6.60 1.47
C HIS A 137 2.20 -7.58 2.47
N ARG A 138 2.48 -8.81 2.04
CA ARG A 138 3.15 -9.83 2.86
C ARG A 138 4.48 -9.33 3.40
N PHE A 139 5.33 -8.82 2.52
CA PHE A 139 6.63 -8.26 2.91
C PHE A 139 6.50 -7.14 3.94
N LEU A 140 5.54 -6.22 3.77
CA LEU A 140 5.34 -5.09 4.68
C LEU A 140 4.76 -5.53 6.03
N LEU A 141 3.95 -6.59 6.08
CA LEU A 141 3.47 -7.19 7.33
C LEU A 141 4.60 -7.88 8.09
N ASP A 142 5.42 -8.68 7.39
CA ASP A 142 6.58 -9.35 7.99
C ASP A 142 7.55 -8.33 8.63
N LYS A 143 7.75 -7.16 7.99
CA LYS A 143 8.61 -6.09 8.53
C LYS A 143 8.12 -5.45 9.82
N GLN A 144 6.85 -5.62 10.19
CA GLN A 144 6.26 -5.16 11.45
C GLN A 144 5.89 -6.31 12.40
N GLY A 145 6.31 -7.55 12.10
CA GLY A 145 6.06 -8.73 12.92
C GLY A 145 4.63 -9.26 12.85
N GLU A 146 3.92 -8.92 11.78
CA GLU A 146 2.53 -9.33 11.55
C GLU A 146 2.48 -10.55 10.64
N ILE A 147 1.53 -11.45 10.89
CA ILE A 147 1.28 -12.60 10.03
C ILE A 147 0.41 -12.14 8.85
N SER A 148 0.78 -12.60 7.66
CA SER A 148 0.06 -12.38 6.39
C SER A 148 -1.13 -13.31 6.22
#